data_AF-A0A1Y1IVC5-F1
#
_entry.id   AF-A0A1Y1IVC5-F1
#
_cell.length_a   1.000
_cell.length_b   1.000
_cell.length_c   1.000
_cell.angle_alpha   90.00
_cell.angle_beta   90.00
_cell.angle_gamma   90.00
#
_symmetry.space_group_name_H-M   'P 1'
#
loop_
_entity.id
_entity.type
_entity.pdbx_description
1 polymer ?
#
loop_
_entity_poly.entity_id
_entity_poly.type
_entity_poly.pdbx_seq_one_letter_code
_entity_poly.pdbx_strand_id
1 'polypeptide(L)'
;AVAPLVFDNWEDIQGKPHGQYLRPRSKTNESVDSGMQPNILIQITVSKRHDLKPGGMKRALEFLEKNGPGAVELYFALPSDAFKSFSRTEIKPAAVNSAVKQFALEVGF
;
A
#
# COMPACT_ATOMS: atom_id res chain seq x y z
N ALA A 1 -19.16 -4.19 11.40
CA ALA A 1 -17.87 -4.41 10.72
C ALA A 1 -16.92 -5.08 11.70
N VAL A 2 -16.21 -6.14 11.30
CA VAL A 2 -15.11 -6.68 12.10
C VAL A 2 -14.01 -5.62 12.10
N ALA A 3 -13.44 -5.32 13.27
CA ALA A 3 -12.37 -4.33 13.38
C ALA A 3 -11.16 -4.78 12.52
N PRO A 4 -10.48 -3.86 11.83
CA PRO A 4 -9.29 -4.20 11.06
C PRO A 4 -8.21 -4.75 11.99
N LEU A 5 -7.47 -5.77 11.54
CA LEU A 5 -6.33 -6.28 12.29
C LEU A 5 -5.22 -5.22 12.22
N VAL A 6 -4.71 -4.84 13.40
CA VAL A 6 -3.66 -3.83 13.53
C VAL A 6 -2.32 -4.52 13.71
N PHE A 7 -1.30 -4.07 12.99
CA PHE A 7 0.06 -4.61 13.06
C PHE A 7 1.10 -3.53 13.32
N ASP A 8 2.23 -3.89 13.90
CA ASP A 8 3.32 -2.95 14.20
C ASP A 8 4.40 -3.02 13.11
N ASN A 9 4.68 -4.21 12.57
CA ASN A 9 5.60 -4.44 11.43
C ASN A 9 5.01 -5.43 10.41
N TRP A 10 5.54 -5.44 9.17
CA TRP A 10 5.05 -6.34 8.11
C TRP A 10 5.24 -7.83 8.45
N GLU A 11 6.20 -8.18 9.28
CA GLU A 11 6.39 -9.56 9.73
C GLU A 11 5.21 -10.08 10.56
N ASP A 12 4.50 -9.21 11.28
CA ASP A 12 3.34 -9.58 12.12
C ASP A 12 2.16 -10.11 11.30
N ILE A 13 2.16 -9.82 9.99
CA ILE A 13 1.08 -10.19 9.08
C ILE A 13 1.39 -11.47 8.30
N GLN A 14 2.53 -12.13 8.55
CA GLN A 14 2.86 -13.41 7.94
C GLN A 14 1.84 -14.49 8.33
N GLY A 15 1.42 -15.31 7.36
CA GLY A 15 0.48 -16.41 7.57
C GLY A 15 -0.96 -16.00 7.86
N LYS A 16 -1.31 -14.71 7.71
CA LYS A 16 -2.70 -14.25 7.80
C LYS A 16 -3.51 -14.74 6.57
N PRO A 17 -4.83 -14.97 6.71
CA PRO A 17 -5.65 -15.45 5.60
C PRO A 17 -5.64 -14.50 4.40
N HIS A 18 -5.81 -15.06 3.19
CA HIS A 18 -6.00 -14.28 1.96
C HIS A 18 -7.22 -13.34 2.10
N GLY A 19 -7.09 -12.09 1.66
CA GLY A 19 -8.15 -11.10 1.73
C GLY A 19 -8.30 -10.44 3.10
N GLN A 20 -7.47 -10.82 4.08
CA GLN A 20 -7.46 -10.16 5.38
C GLN A 20 -6.98 -8.72 5.22
N TYR A 21 -7.83 -7.77 5.62
CA TYR A 21 -7.49 -6.34 5.68
C TYR A 21 -6.69 -6.03 6.96
N LEU A 22 -5.66 -5.20 6.78
CA LEU A 22 -4.62 -4.95 7.76
C LEU A 22 -4.29 -3.46 7.82
N ARG A 23 -4.11 -2.93 9.02
CA ARG A 23 -3.76 -1.52 9.22
C ARG A 23 -2.50 -1.38 10.09
N PRO A 24 -1.47 -0.65 9.66
CA PRO A 24 -0.33 -0.37 10.53
C PRO A 24 -0.78 0.47 11.73
N ARG A 25 -0.28 0.14 12.92
CA ARG A 25 -0.56 0.87 14.17
C ARG A 25 -0.06 2.30 14.07
N SER A 26 1.16 2.46 13.56
CA SER A 26 1.76 3.76 13.29
C SER A 26 1.93 3.99 11.79
N LYS A 27 1.36 5.10 11.31
CA LYS A 27 1.57 5.58 9.93
C LYS A 27 2.98 6.12 9.68
N THR A 28 3.80 6.27 10.72
CA THR A 28 5.12 6.90 10.57
C THR A 28 6.10 6.02 9.81
N ASN A 29 5.93 4.70 9.87
CA ASN A 29 6.95 3.76 9.44
C ASN A 29 6.59 3.05 8.13
N GLU A 30 5.31 2.73 7.89
CA GLU A 30 4.95 1.78 6.83
C GLU A 30 4.57 2.37 5.48
N SER A 31 4.73 3.69 5.32
CA SER A 31 4.55 4.44 4.07
C SER A 31 3.16 4.40 3.43
N VAL A 32 2.33 3.42 3.76
CA VAL A 32 0.97 3.23 3.27
C VAL A 32 -0.05 3.24 4.40
N ASP A 33 -1.31 3.55 4.07
CA ASP A 33 -2.40 3.55 5.07
C ASP A 33 -2.85 2.16 5.48
N SER A 34 -2.74 1.17 4.59
CA SER A 34 -3.18 -0.21 4.86
C SER A 34 -2.63 -1.21 3.86
N GLY A 35 -2.84 -2.50 4.14
CA GLY A 35 -2.53 -3.60 3.23
C GLY A 35 -3.59 -4.70 3.29
N MET A 36 -3.54 -5.60 2.32
CA MET A 36 -4.36 -6.79 2.26
C MET A 36 -3.51 -7.97 1.80
N GLN A 37 -3.62 -9.09 2.51
CA GLN A 37 -2.91 -10.30 2.12
C GLN A 37 -3.34 -10.75 0.71
N PRO A 38 -2.43 -11.29 -0.10
CA PRO A 38 -1.02 -11.54 0.23
C PRO A 38 -0.04 -10.45 -0.24
N ASN A 39 -0.43 -9.55 -1.14
CA ASN A 39 0.51 -8.68 -1.87
C ASN A 39 -0.08 -7.30 -2.23
N ILE A 40 -1.15 -6.87 -1.57
CA ILE A 40 -1.84 -5.61 -1.87
C ILE A 40 -1.49 -4.55 -0.82
N LEU A 41 -1.08 -3.38 -1.30
CA LEU A 41 -0.88 -2.16 -0.53
C LEU A 41 -1.92 -1.12 -0.94
N ILE A 42 -2.43 -0.36 0.03
CA ILE A 42 -3.45 0.66 -0.21
C ILE A 42 -3.00 1.96 0.43
N GLN A 43 -2.83 2.98 -0.40
CA GLN A 43 -2.59 4.37 0.00
C GLN A 43 -3.87 5.17 -0.23
N ILE A 44 -4.45 5.70 0.85
CA ILE A 44 -5.59 6.60 0.73
C ILE A 44 -5.03 8.00 0.58
N THR A 45 -5.47 8.74 -0.43
CA THR A 45 -4.89 10.05 -0.65
C THR A 45 -5.83 11.05 -1.27
N VAL A 46 -5.73 12.28 -0.79
CA VAL A 46 -6.54 13.44 -1.19
C VAL A 46 -5.69 14.61 -1.68
N SER A 47 -4.36 14.52 -1.56
CA SER A 47 -3.43 15.56 -2.01
C SER A 47 -3.08 15.40 -3.49
N LYS A 48 -2.26 16.29 -4.06
CA LYS A 48 -1.66 16.08 -5.39
C LYS A 48 -0.22 15.56 -5.31
N ARG A 49 0.34 15.45 -4.10
CA ARG A 49 1.71 14.99 -3.83
C ARG A 49 1.65 13.86 -2.82
N HIS A 50 2.02 12.68 -3.27
CA HIS A 50 1.88 11.44 -2.53
C HIS A 50 3.26 10.89 -2.22
N ASP A 51 3.97 11.58 -1.32
CA ASP A 51 5.32 11.17 -0.95
C ASP A 51 5.22 9.91 -0.09
N LEU A 52 5.39 8.76 -0.74
CA LEU A 52 5.59 7.48 -0.06
C LEU A 52 7.00 7.47 0.51
N LYS A 53 7.14 7.19 1.81
CA LYS A 53 8.48 7.17 2.42
C LYS A 53 9.26 5.99 1.84
N PRO A 54 10.49 6.20 1.32
CA PRO A 54 11.26 5.11 0.70
C PRO A 54 11.52 3.92 1.62
N GLY A 55 11.80 4.18 2.91
CA GLY A 55 12.14 3.13 3.88
C GLY A 55 10.99 2.19 4.25
N GLY A 56 9.76 2.72 4.36
CA GLY A 56 8.58 1.89 4.61
C GLY A 56 8.17 1.09 3.38
N MET A 57 8.23 1.72 2.19
CA MET A 57 7.96 1.01 0.93
C MET A 57 8.94 -0.13 0.72
N LYS A 58 10.25 0.10 0.91
CA LYS A 58 11.25 -0.95 0.76
C LYS A 58 10.96 -2.16 1.66
N ARG A 59 10.62 -1.95 2.94
CA ARG A 59 10.29 -3.03 3.88
C ARG A 59 9.01 -3.78 3.46
N ALA A 60 7.98 -3.05 3.03
CA ALA A 60 6.76 -3.65 2.52
C ALA A 60 7.03 -4.54 1.30
N LEU A 61 7.83 -4.07 0.33
CA LEU A 61 8.19 -4.86 -0.84
C LEU A 61 9.02 -6.09 -0.50
N GLU A 62 10.07 -5.93 0.30
CA GLU A 62 10.91 -7.06 0.72
C GLU A 62 10.09 -8.14 1.44
N PHE A 63 9.09 -7.75 2.23
CA PHE A 63 8.18 -8.68 2.87
C PHE A 63 7.23 -9.35 1.87
N LEU A 64 6.52 -8.57 1.05
CA LEU A 64 5.47 -9.08 0.16
C LEU A 64 6.06 -9.87 -1.03
N GLU A 65 7.24 -9.54 -1.53
CA GLU A 65 7.92 -10.33 -2.57
C GLU A 65 8.36 -11.71 -2.05
N LYS A 66 8.73 -11.81 -0.77
CA LYS A 66 9.13 -13.08 -0.14
C LYS A 66 7.94 -13.96 0.25
N ASN A 67 6.82 -13.34 0.59
CA ASN A 67 5.69 -14.02 1.23
C ASN A 67 4.40 -14.03 0.40
N GLY A 68 4.37 -13.29 -0.72
CA GLY A 68 3.20 -13.15 -1.57
C GLY A 68 3.38 -13.78 -2.96
N PRO A 69 2.29 -14.23 -3.61
CA PRO A 69 2.32 -14.69 -4.98
C PRO A 69 2.41 -13.50 -5.96
N GLY A 70 3.50 -13.41 -6.70
CA GLY A 70 3.64 -12.45 -7.81
C GLY A 70 4.06 -11.04 -7.38
N ALA A 71 3.80 -10.07 -8.26
CA ALA A 71 4.21 -8.68 -8.06
C ALA A 71 3.35 -7.98 -7.01
N VAL A 72 3.94 -7.04 -6.26
CA VAL A 72 3.21 -6.20 -5.31
C VAL A 72 2.32 -5.21 -6.06
N GLU A 73 1.07 -5.10 -5.62
CA GLU A 73 0.10 -4.14 -6.16
C GLU A 73 -0.12 -3.01 -5.17
N LEU A 74 0.04 -1.77 -5.63
CA LEU A 74 -0.22 -0.56 -4.85
C LEU A 74 -1.41 0.18 -5.45
N TYR A 75 -2.49 0.26 -4.66
CA TYR A 75 -3.69 0.99 -5.01
C TYR A 75 -3.72 2.36 -4.35
N PHE A 76 -3.89 3.40 -5.15
CA PHE A 76 -4.20 4.75 -4.67
C PHE A 76 -5.71 4.94 -4.65
N ALA A 77 -6.29 4.99 -3.45
CA ALA A 77 -7.70 5.28 -3.27
C ALA A 77 -7.92 6.80 -3.23
N LEU A 78 -8.66 7.31 -4.21
CA LEU A 78 -8.76 8.73 -4.54
C LEU A 78 -10.24 9.16 -4.66
N PRO A 79 -10.61 10.38 -4.23
CA PRO A 79 -11.90 10.96 -4.59
C PRO A 79 -11.98 11.26 -6.09
N SER A 80 -13.20 11.40 -6.62
CA SER A 80 -13.47 11.57 -8.06
C SER A 80 -12.71 12.72 -8.74
N ASP A 81 -12.53 13.83 -8.04
CA ASP A 81 -11.81 15.00 -8.55
C ASP A 81 -10.30 14.74 -8.66
N ALA A 82 -9.71 14.05 -7.68
CA ALA A 82 -8.31 13.66 -7.70
C ALA A 82 -8.05 12.55 -8.73
N PHE A 83 -8.92 11.53 -8.79
CA PHE A 83 -8.79 10.36 -9.68
C PHE A 83 -8.65 10.76 -11.15
N LYS A 84 -9.49 11.69 -11.64
CA LYS A 84 -9.47 12.15 -13.03
C LYS A 84 -8.15 12.78 -13.47
N SER A 85 -7.40 13.33 -12.52
CA SER A 85 -6.12 13.98 -12.75
C SER A 85 -4.92 13.15 -12.28
N PHE A 86 -5.16 11.95 -11.75
CA PHE A 86 -4.12 11.12 -11.18
C PHE A 86 -3.23 10.54 -12.28
N SER A 87 -1.93 10.77 -12.14
CA SER A 87 -0.90 10.10 -12.92
C SER A 87 -0.05 9.24 -11.99
N ARG A 88 0.63 8.25 -12.59
CA ARG A 88 1.52 7.34 -11.86
C ARG A 88 2.47 8.15 -10.97
N THR A 89 2.57 7.77 -9.70
CA THR A 89 3.45 8.44 -8.75
C THR A 89 4.87 7.89 -8.88
N GLU A 90 5.87 8.77 -8.94
CA GLU A 90 7.27 8.35 -8.89
C GLU A 90 7.62 7.90 -7.47
N ILE A 91 7.94 6.62 -7.28
CA ILE A 91 8.38 6.08 -6.00
C ILE A 91 9.90 6.01 -5.99
N LYS A 92 10.54 6.57 -4.98
CA LYS A 92 12.00 6.49 -4.83
C LYS A 92 12.38 5.42 -3.81
N PRO A 93 13.49 4.69 -4.02
CA PRO A 93 14.36 4.69 -5.21
C PRO A 93 13.73 3.95 -6.43
N ALA A 94 14.27 4.16 -7.63
CA ALA A 94 13.71 3.61 -8.88
C ALA A 94 13.48 2.08 -8.85
N ALA A 95 14.32 1.32 -8.15
CA ALA A 95 14.13 -0.12 -7.95
C ALA A 95 12.78 -0.45 -7.31
N VAL A 96 12.33 0.35 -6.32
CA VAL A 96 11.02 0.21 -5.67
C VAL A 96 9.90 0.53 -6.66
N ASN A 97 10.08 1.52 -7.54
CA ASN A 97 9.08 1.86 -8.56
C ASN A 97 8.89 0.75 -9.61
N SER A 98 9.96 0.03 -9.95
CA SER A 98 9.92 -1.07 -10.92
C SER A 98 9.31 -2.36 -10.35
N ALA A 99 9.41 -2.58 -9.04
CA ALA A 99 8.87 -3.75 -8.35
C ALA A 99 7.35 -3.69 -8.07
N VAL A 100 6.74 -2.51 -8.23
CA VAL A 100 5.33 -2.26 -7.88
C VAL A 100 4.47 -1.99 -9.10
N LYS A 101 3.35 -2.68 -9.20
CA LYS A 101 2.25 -2.31 -10.10
C LYS A 101 1.38 -1.28 -9.41
N GLN A 102 1.24 -0.10 -10.01
CA GLN A 102 0.42 0.98 -9.46
C GLN A 102 -0.95 0.99 -10.13
N PHE A 103 -1.99 1.11 -9.31
CA PHE A 103 -3.37 1.24 -9.73
C PHE A 103 -4.01 2.43 -9.03
N ALA A 104 -5.05 2.98 -9.64
CA ALA A 104 -5.88 4.02 -9.05
C ALA A 104 -7.30 3.45 -8.85
N LEU A 105 -7.91 3.77 -7.71
CA LEU A 105 -9.30 3.45 -7.39
C LEU A 105 -10.05 4.73 -7.09
N GLU A 106 -11.12 4.98 -7.82
CA GLU A 106 -12.06 6.05 -7.52
C GLU A 106 -12.97 5.63 -6.37
N VAL A 107 -13.08 6.46 -5.35
CA VAL A 107 -14.02 6.29 -4.24
C VAL A 107 -15.11 7.35 -4.34
N GLY A 108 -16.34 6.91 -4.61
CA GLY A 108 -17.53 7.74 -4.58
C GLY A 108 -18.13 7.80 -3.17
N PHE A 109 -18.65 8.96 -2.79
CA PHE A 109 -19.39 9.20 -1.56
C PHE A 109 -20.84 9.54 -1.87
#